data_AF-A0A4Q7FRY4-F1
#
_entry.id   AF-A0A4Q7FRY4-F1
#
_cell.length_a   1.000
_cell.length_b   1.000
_cell.length_c   1.000
_cell.angle_alpha   90.00
_cell.angle_beta   90.00
_cell.angle_gamma   90.00
#
_symmetry.space_group_name_H-M   'P 1'
#
loop_
_entity.id
_entity.type
_entity.pdbx_description
1 polymer ?
#
loop_
_entity_poly.entity_id
_entity_poly.type
_entity_poly.pdbx_seq_one_letter_code
_entity_poly.pdbx_strand_id
1 'polypeptide(L)' 'MQEYRIFVLGRDGRIMDRYEFLAPDDNAAKEHAEQMVDGHDIELWERGRKIAELRSKECRAR' A
#
# COMPACT_ATOMS: atom_id res chain seq x y z
N MET A 1 -17.21 7.26 -1.79
CA MET A 1 -15.85 7.41 -1.23
C MET A 1 -15.72 6.46 -0.07
N GLN A 2 -14.75 5.55 -0.15
CA GLN A 2 -14.46 4.58 0.90
C GLN A 2 -13.15 4.96 1.58
N GLU A 3 -13.01 4.56 2.84
CA GLU A 3 -11.83 4.85 3.66
C GLU A 3 -10.80 3.73 3.48
N TYR A 4 -9.70 4.09 2.84
CA TYR A 4 -8.58 3.20 2.59
C TYR A 4 -7.41 3.56 3.49
N ARG A 5 -6.66 2.53 3.85
CA ARG A 5 -5.43 2.63 4.62
C ARG A 5 -4.32 1.94 3.86
N ILE A 6 -3.25 2.66 3.61
CA ILE A 6 -2.01 2.13 3.04
C ILE A 6 -1.03 1.94 4.20
N PHE A 7 -0.49 0.74 4.31
CA PHE A 7 0.55 0.42 5.27
C PHE A 7 1.85 0.23 4.52
N VAL A 8 2.79 1.15 4.72
CA VAL A 8 4.11 1.07 4.08
C VAL A 8 4.99 0.17 4.92
N LEU A 9 5.43 -0.93 4.33
CA LEU A 9 6.34 -1.90 4.90
C LEU A 9 7.76 -1.60 4.42
N GLY A 10 8.67 -1.41 5.38
CA GLY A 10 10.10 -1.37 5.12
C GLY A 10 10.64 -2.71 4.63
N ARG A 11 11.88 -2.73 4.16
CA ARG A 11 12.59 -3.96 3.71
C ARG A 11 12.65 -5.05 4.79
N ASP A 12 12.51 -4.69 6.06
CA ASP A 12 12.48 -5.61 7.20
C ASP A 12 11.08 -6.20 7.47
N GLY A 13 10.06 -5.89 6.65
CA GLY A 13 8.67 -6.29 6.88
C GLY A 13 8.01 -5.56 8.05
N ARG A 14 8.61 -4.47 8.54
CA ARG A 14 8.05 -3.61 9.58
C ARG A 14 7.23 -2.50 8.94
N ILE A 15 6.07 -2.21 9.52
CA ILE A 15 5.26 -1.04 9.15
C ILE A 15 6.06 0.20 9.52
N MET A 16 6.53 0.92 8.51
CA MET A 16 7.24 2.19 8.63
C MET A 16 6.26 3.35 8.70
N ASP A 17 5.19 3.28 7.89
CA ASP A 17 4.24 4.37 7.76
C ASP A 17 2.81 3.85 7.54
N ARG A 18 1.83 4.70 7.84
CA ARG A 18 0.41 4.44 7.59
C ARG A 18 -0.22 5.70 7.02
N TYR A 19 -0.79 5.56 5.83
CA TYR A 19 -1.55 6.62 5.18
C TYR A 19 -3.03 6.26 5.14
N GLU A 20 -3.88 7.11 5.71
CA GLU A 20 -5.33 6.97 5.64
C GLU A 20 -5.87 8.00 4.64
N PHE A 21 -6.64 7.55 3.65
CA PHE A 21 -7.18 8.40 2.60
C PHE A 21 -8.53 7.90 2.09
N LEU A 22 -9.28 8.79 1.45
CA LEU A 22 -10.57 8.48 0.85
C LEU A 22 -10.39 8.30 -0.66
N ALA A 23 -10.78 7.14 -1.19
CA ALA A 23 -10.80 6.91 -2.63
C ALA A 23 -12.23 6.55 -3.10
N PRO A 24 -12.60 6.87 -4.34
CA PRO A 24 -13.89 6.49 -4.88
C PRO A 24 -14.00 4.97 -5.08
N ASP A 25 -12.92 4.33 -5.55
CA ASP A 25 -12.89 2.92 -5.95
C ASP A 25 -11.54 2.26 -5.62
N ASP A 26 -11.52 0.93 -5.59
CA ASP A 26 -10.30 0.12 -5.38
C ASP A 26 -9.20 0.44 -6.39
N ASN A 27 -9.57 0.77 -7.63
CA ASN A 27 -8.62 1.11 -8.69
C ASN A 27 -7.87 2.41 -8.39
N ALA A 28 -8.60 3.47 -8.00
CA ALA A 28 -7.98 4.74 -7.63
C ALA A 28 -7.08 4.57 -6.38
N ALA A 29 -7.49 3.72 -5.45
CA ALA A 29 -6.68 3.39 -4.27
C ALA A 29 -5.40 2.61 -4.65
N LYS A 30 -5.48 1.70 -5.62
CA LYS A 30 -4.32 0.98 -6.16
C LYS A 30 -3.36 1.89 -6.90
N GLU A 31 -3.84 2.79 -7.76
CA GLU A 31 -2.98 3.74 -8.48
C GLU A 31 -2.21 4.66 -7.53
N HIS A 32 -2.83 5.05 -6.42
CA HIS A 32 -2.13 5.80 -5.36
C HIS A 32 -1.08 4.95 -4.64
N ALA A 33 -1.41 3.70 -4.33
CA ALA A 33 -0.47 2.80 -3.68
C ALA A 33 0.70 2.44 -4.62
N GLU A 34 0.47 2.17 -5.91
CA GLU A 34 1.53 1.87 -6.88
C GLU A 34 2.60 2.96 -6.97
N GLN A 35 2.20 4.24 -6.85
CA GLN A 35 3.14 5.36 -6.79
C GLN A 35 4.00 5.40 -5.51
N MET A 36 3.55 4.76 -4.43
CA MET A 36 4.30 4.61 -3.18
C MET A 36 5.12 3.31 -3.10
N VAL A 37 4.99 2.38 -4.07
CA VAL A 37 5.70 1.08 -4.09
C VAL A 37 7.18 1.22 -4.49
N ASP A 38 7.72 2.44 -4.53
CA ASP A 38 9.10 2.69 -4.92
C ASP A 38 10.05 2.24 -3.79
N GLY A 39 10.63 1.05 -3.94
CA GLY A 39 11.55 0.43 -2.96
C GLY A 39 10.92 -0.23 -1.72
N HIS A 40 9.62 -0.03 -1.47
CA HIS A 40 8.92 -0.48 -0.26
C HIS A 40 7.71 -1.36 -0.56
N ASP A 41 7.48 -2.40 0.25
CA ASP A 41 6.25 -3.17 0.17
C ASP A 41 5.11 -2.36 0.78
N ILE A 42 3.90 -2.49 0.27
CA ILE A 42 2.74 -1.74 0.77
C ILE A 42 1.51 -2.63 0.79
N GLU A 43 0.75 -2.53 1.86
CA GLU A 43 -0.55 -3.18 1.95
C GLU A 43 -1.67 -2.14 1.87
N LEU A 44 -2.61 -2.37 0.95
CA LEU A 44 -3.81 -1.59 0.82
C LEU A 44 -4.96 -2.31 1.55
N TRP A 45 -5.55 -1.60 2.50
CA TRP A 45 -6.66 -2.06 3.32
C TRP A 45 -7.84 -1.11 3.17
N GLU A 46 -9.05 -1.66 3.24
CA GLU A 46 -10.30 -0.91 3.32
C GLU A 46 -10.98 -1.28 4.63
N ARG A 47 -10.98 -0.35 5.60
CA ARG A 47 -11.49 -0.52 6.98
C ARG A 47 -10.90 -1.70 7.77
N GLY A 48 -11.23 -2.93 7.38
CA GLY A 48 -10.74 -4.19 7.93
C GLY A 48 -10.52 -5.30 6.89
N ARG A 49 -10.69 -5.00 5.60
CA ARG A 49 -10.46 -5.94 4.50
C ARG A 49 -9.17 -5.57 3.77
N LYS A 50 -8.24 -6.52 3.66
CA LYS A 50 -7.07 -6.36 2.79
C LYS A 50 -7.51 -6.43 1.33
N ILE A 51 -7.34 -5.33 0.61
CA ILE A 51 -7.73 -5.19 -0.81
C ILE A 51 -6.61 -5.66 -1.71
N ALA A 52 -5.37 -5.24 -1.43
CA ALA A 52 -4.20 -5.60 -2.21
C ALA A 52 -2.93 -5.56 -1.36
N GLU A 53 -1.94 -6.36 -1.75
CA GLU A 53 -0.56 -6.24 -1.31
C GLU A 53 0.29 -5.95 -2.54
N LEU A 54 0.92 -4.79 -2.56
CA LEU A 54 1.81 -4.39 -3.62
C LEU A 54 3.24 -4.55 -3.11
N ARG A 55 3.95 -5.52 -3.68
CA ARG A 55 5.35 -5.73 -3.34
C ARG A 55 6.24 -4.93 -4.27
N SER A 56 7.22 -4.24 -3.72
CA SER A 56 8.17 -3.50 -4.55
C SER A 56 9.10 -4.48 -5.28
N LYS A 57 9.32 -4.18 -6.56
CA LYS A 57 10.18 -4.97 -7.45
C LYS A 57 11.64 -4.90 -7.00
N GLU A 58 12.04 -3.82 -6.34
CA GLU A 58 13.41 -3.57 -5.90
C GLU A 58 13.76 -4.25 -4.56
N CYS A 59 12.76 -4.72 -3.79
CA CYS A 59 13.04 -5.65 -2.68
C CYS A 59 13.58 -7.01 -3.18
N ARG A 60 13.59 -7.22 -4.51
CA ARG A 60 14.21 -8.37 -5.19
C ARG A 60 15.36 -7.95 -6.12
N ALA A 61 16.25 -7.06 -5.68
CA ALA A 61 17.56 -6.88 -6.32
C ALA A 61 18.67 -7.12 -5.29
N ARG A 62 19.15 -8.37 -5.26
CA ARG A 62 20.43 -8.77 -4.68
C ARG A 62 21.54 -8.49 -5.69
#